data_AF-A0A0P6XMB9-F1
#
_entry.id   AF-A0A0P6XMB9-F1
#
_cell.length_a   1.000
_cell.length_b   1.000
_cell.length_c   1.000
_cell.angle_alpha   90.00
_cell.angle_beta   90.00
_cell.angle_gamma   90.00
#
_symmetry.space_group_name_H-M   'P 1'
#
loop_
_entity.id
_entity.type
_entity.pdbx_description
1 polymer ?
#
loop_
_entity_poly.entity_id
_entity_poly.type
_entity_poly.pdbx_seq_one_letter_code
_entity_poly.pdbx_strand_id
1 'polypeptide(L)'
;MTRLTEQISNPYKPPPPGSDDPHFGVDLADFSQPERIARSGMAVQAVLSGRVAGVIVNRFPYGNALIVETPLSDLDEQVLARLNLPEAPEDVVQPLALTCPPYPLPEDWQSRPRSLYLLYAHLQDVPAVTPGGMVECGQVIGAVGDSGNALAPHLHLEARIGPADVNFPSMAHYDPSATNEEMAAYCLWRVSGLFQSMDAMCLLDKCSSAP
;
A
#
# COMPACT_ATOMS: atom_id res chain seq x y z
N MET A 1 -22.09 -3.00 -8.41
CA MET A 1 -20.79 -2.28 -8.43
C MET A 1 -20.88 -0.83 -7.91
N THR A 2 -22.02 -0.37 -7.38
CA THR A 2 -22.24 0.96 -6.77
C THR A 2 -21.87 1.05 -5.27
N ARG A 3 -21.63 -0.07 -4.59
CA ARG A 3 -21.39 -0.13 -3.13
C ARG A 3 -20.02 0.35 -2.65
N LEU A 4 -18.97 0.19 -3.45
CA LEU A 4 -17.60 0.41 -2.95
C LEU A 4 -17.33 1.88 -2.63
N THR A 5 -17.86 2.81 -3.44
CA THR A 5 -17.70 4.25 -3.19
C THR A 5 -18.40 4.70 -1.91
N GLU A 6 -19.49 4.03 -1.51
CA GLU A 6 -20.21 4.28 -0.24
C GLU A 6 -19.45 3.78 0.98
N GLN A 7 -18.48 2.88 0.79
CA GLN A 7 -17.61 2.35 1.83
C GLN A 7 -16.40 3.24 2.09
N ILE A 8 -16.14 4.27 1.28
CA ILE A 8 -15.03 5.20 1.51
C ILE A 8 -15.28 5.97 2.82
N SER A 9 -14.48 5.69 3.83
CA SER A 9 -14.46 6.42 5.11
C SER A 9 -13.49 7.61 5.06
N ASN A 10 -12.41 7.48 4.31
CA ASN A 10 -11.42 8.54 4.09
C ASN A 10 -10.89 8.45 2.65
N PRO A 11 -11.14 9.47 1.79
CA PRO A 11 -10.75 9.42 0.38
C PRO A 11 -9.24 9.63 0.20
N TYR A 12 -8.68 9.07 -0.88
CA TYR A 12 -7.28 9.27 -1.25
C TYR A 12 -6.92 10.76 -1.37
N LYS A 13 -6.04 11.20 -0.45
CA LYS A 13 -5.51 12.57 -0.35
C LYS A 13 -4.08 12.49 0.18
N PRO A 14 -3.13 12.02 -0.64
CA PRO A 14 -1.78 11.74 -0.19
C PRO A 14 -1.08 13.04 0.22
N PRO A 15 -0.15 12.99 1.18
CA PRO A 15 0.73 14.12 1.44
C PRO A 15 1.75 14.28 0.29
N PRO A 16 2.46 15.42 0.24
CA PRO A 16 3.47 15.64 -0.81
C PRO A 16 4.63 14.64 -0.72
N PRO A 17 5.36 14.37 -1.82
CA PRO A 17 6.54 13.52 -1.81
C PRO A 17 7.56 13.96 -0.74
N GLY A 18 8.14 13.00 -0.03
CA GLY A 18 9.09 13.27 1.06
C GLY A 18 8.47 13.51 2.43
N SER A 19 7.16 13.76 2.52
CA SER A 19 6.43 13.91 3.79
C SER A 19 6.20 12.56 4.46
N ASP A 20 6.19 12.52 5.80
CA ASP A 20 5.67 11.39 6.58
C ASP A 20 4.33 11.69 7.25
N ASP A 21 3.58 12.66 6.72
CA ASP A 21 2.21 12.91 7.17
C ASP A 21 1.33 11.65 6.97
N PRO A 22 0.27 11.48 7.76
CA PRO A 22 -0.57 10.29 7.66
C PRO A 22 -1.32 10.21 6.32
N HIS A 23 -1.76 8.99 5.98
CA HIS A 23 -2.78 8.71 4.96
C HIS A 23 -2.34 8.84 3.47
N PHE A 24 -1.57 7.85 3.00
CA PHE A 24 -1.13 7.72 1.59
C PHE A 24 -2.05 6.84 0.74
N GLY A 25 -3.19 6.43 1.29
CA GLY A 25 -4.10 5.46 0.67
C GLY A 25 -5.55 5.93 0.71
N VAL A 26 -6.46 5.03 0.42
CA VAL A 26 -7.90 5.18 0.65
C VAL A 26 -8.32 4.26 1.80
N ASP A 27 -9.20 4.75 2.67
CA ASP A 27 -9.78 3.96 3.75
C ASP A 27 -11.18 3.49 3.35
N LEU A 28 -11.41 2.18 3.44
CA LEU A 28 -12.68 1.51 3.09
C LEU A 28 -13.23 0.79 4.32
N ALA A 29 -14.43 1.16 4.77
CA ALA A 29 -15.09 0.58 5.93
C ALA A 29 -16.46 -0.03 5.58
N ASP A 30 -16.78 -1.16 6.23
CA ASP A 30 -18.13 -1.68 6.25
C ASP A 30 -18.93 -1.04 7.39
N PHE A 31 -20.06 -0.44 7.04
CA PHE A 31 -20.88 0.31 8.00
C PHE A 31 -22.14 -0.48 8.37
N SER A 32 -22.46 -0.54 9.66
CA SER A 32 -23.81 -0.89 10.11
C SER A 32 -24.81 0.16 9.61
N GLN A 33 -26.03 -0.28 9.33
CA GLN A 33 -27.14 0.60 8.98
C GLN A 33 -28.19 0.49 10.08
N PRO A 34 -28.80 1.61 10.53
CA PRO A 34 -28.59 2.99 10.08
C PRO A 34 -27.43 3.76 10.76
N GLU A 35 -26.82 3.23 11.82
CA GLU A 35 -25.95 4.00 12.73
C GLU A 35 -24.54 4.31 12.20
N ARG A 36 -24.15 3.70 11.06
CA ARG A 36 -22.82 3.82 10.44
C ARG A 36 -21.67 3.48 11.39
N ILE A 37 -21.82 2.42 12.18
CA ILE A 37 -20.73 1.88 13.00
C ILE A 37 -19.87 0.97 12.12
N ALA A 38 -18.56 1.22 12.09
CA ALA A 38 -17.62 0.42 11.32
C ALA A 38 -17.49 -1.01 11.88
N ARG A 39 -17.45 -2.02 11.01
CA ARG A 39 -17.37 -3.44 11.36
C ARG A 39 -16.09 -4.08 10.85
N SER A 40 -15.50 -4.94 11.67
CA SER A 40 -14.43 -5.86 11.28
C SER A 40 -14.97 -7.14 10.64
N GLY A 41 -14.08 -7.97 10.11
CA GLY A 41 -14.38 -9.31 9.60
C GLY A 41 -14.85 -9.38 8.16
N MET A 42 -15.09 -8.24 7.48
CA MET A 42 -15.37 -8.25 6.04
C MET A 42 -14.15 -8.76 5.27
N ALA A 43 -14.35 -9.74 4.39
CA ALA A 43 -13.26 -10.31 3.62
C ALA A 43 -12.59 -9.25 2.73
N VAL A 44 -11.25 -9.26 2.72
CA VAL A 44 -10.41 -8.45 1.84
C VAL A 44 -9.89 -9.35 0.72
N GLN A 45 -10.07 -8.92 -0.51
CA GLN A 45 -9.64 -9.64 -1.71
C GLN A 45 -8.50 -8.88 -2.41
N ALA A 46 -7.57 -9.63 -3.00
CA ALA A 46 -6.53 -9.06 -3.84
C ALA A 46 -7.17 -8.35 -5.05
N VAL A 47 -6.76 -7.11 -5.29
CA VAL A 47 -7.29 -6.28 -6.40
C VAL A 47 -6.72 -6.73 -7.74
N LEU A 48 -5.49 -7.24 -7.73
CA LEU A 48 -4.78 -7.76 -8.88
C LEU A 48 -4.06 -9.06 -8.51
N SER A 49 -3.80 -9.89 -9.52
CA SER A 49 -2.85 -10.99 -9.37
C SER A 49 -1.45 -10.43 -9.19
N GLY A 50 -0.61 -11.10 -8.41
CA GLY A 50 0.74 -10.62 -8.17
C GLY A 50 1.54 -11.51 -7.23
N ARG A 51 2.75 -11.06 -6.94
CA ARG A 51 3.66 -11.72 -6.01
C ARG A 51 3.61 -11.01 -4.66
N VAL A 52 3.64 -11.76 -3.57
CA VAL A 52 3.73 -11.21 -2.21
C VAL A 52 5.12 -10.60 -2.01
N ALA A 53 5.20 -9.27 -2.03
CA ALA A 53 6.43 -8.52 -1.82
C ALA A 53 6.74 -8.26 -0.33
N GLY A 54 5.72 -8.33 0.54
CA GLY A 54 5.91 -8.10 1.97
C GLY A 54 4.75 -8.58 2.82
N VAL A 55 5.04 -9.08 4.03
CA VAL A 55 4.04 -9.44 5.05
C VAL A 55 4.47 -8.79 6.35
N ILE A 56 3.71 -7.79 6.80
CA ILE A 56 4.01 -7.01 8.00
C ILE A 56 3.18 -7.58 9.15
N VAL A 57 3.83 -7.96 10.24
CA VAL A 57 3.19 -8.56 11.41
C VAL A 57 3.09 -7.54 12.52
N ASN A 58 1.90 -6.95 12.66
CA ASN A 58 1.52 -6.03 13.74
C ASN A 58 2.54 -4.92 14.04
N ARG A 59 3.01 -4.19 13.00
CA ARG A 59 3.92 -3.05 13.17
C ARG A 59 3.21 -1.72 12.97
N PHE A 60 3.49 -0.74 13.83
CA PHE A 60 2.98 0.63 13.64
C PHE A 60 3.61 1.28 12.38
N PRO A 61 2.84 1.98 11.54
CA PRO A 61 1.41 2.28 11.67
C PRO A 61 0.49 1.24 11.03
N TYR A 62 1.00 0.35 10.18
CA TYR A 62 0.17 -0.48 9.30
C TYR A 62 -0.56 -1.65 9.96
N GLY A 63 -0.12 -2.07 11.16
CA GLY A 63 -0.65 -3.25 11.83
C GLY A 63 -0.25 -4.53 11.10
N ASN A 64 -1.19 -5.45 10.94
CA ASN A 64 -1.05 -6.57 10.03
C ASN A 64 -1.29 -6.07 8.60
N ALA A 65 -0.31 -6.25 7.73
CA ALA A 65 -0.41 -5.78 6.36
C ALA A 65 0.23 -6.72 5.35
N LEU A 66 -0.23 -6.61 4.10
CA LEU A 66 0.26 -7.35 2.95
C LEU A 66 0.66 -6.37 1.86
N ILE A 67 1.82 -6.58 1.23
CA ILE A 67 2.19 -5.90 -0.01
C ILE A 67 2.22 -6.91 -1.15
N VAL A 68 1.47 -6.62 -2.22
CA VAL A 68 1.43 -7.39 -3.45
C VAL A 68 2.04 -6.57 -4.57
N GLU A 69 2.98 -7.14 -5.30
CA GLU A 69 3.59 -6.58 -6.50
C GLU A 69 2.98 -7.18 -7.76
N THR A 70 2.65 -6.33 -8.73
CA THR A 70 2.23 -6.69 -10.08
C THR A 70 3.10 -5.95 -11.09
N PRO A 71 3.91 -6.65 -11.92
CA PRO A 71 4.66 -6.01 -12.99
C PRO A 71 3.77 -5.20 -13.92
N LEU A 72 4.19 -4.01 -14.35
CA LEU A 72 3.38 -3.21 -15.27
C LEU A 72 3.18 -3.89 -16.63
N SER A 73 4.09 -4.78 -17.04
CA SER A 73 3.95 -5.61 -18.24
C SER A 73 2.78 -6.58 -18.18
N ASP A 74 2.29 -6.89 -16.98
CA ASP A 74 1.22 -7.87 -16.75
C ASP A 74 -0.16 -7.20 -16.69
N LEU A 75 -0.20 -5.86 -16.73
CA LEU A 75 -1.43 -5.08 -16.73
C LEU A 75 -1.95 -4.85 -18.14
N ASP A 76 -3.28 -4.88 -18.28
CA ASP A 76 -3.95 -4.53 -19.53
C ASP A 76 -3.70 -3.06 -19.93
N GLU A 77 -3.59 -2.78 -21.23
CA GLU A 77 -3.33 -1.43 -21.76
C GLU A 77 -4.37 -0.40 -21.32
N GLN A 78 -5.64 -0.79 -21.16
CA GLN A 78 -6.70 0.11 -20.69
C GLN A 78 -6.54 0.42 -19.19
N VAL A 79 -6.02 -0.52 -18.40
CA VAL A 79 -5.68 -0.26 -16.99
C VAL A 79 -4.52 0.72 -16.94
N LEU A 80 -3.43 0.46 -17.69
CA LEU A 80 -2.26 1.33 -17.74
C LEU A 80 -2.60 2.76 -18.16
N ALA A 81 -3.44 2.93 -19.19
CA ALA A 81 -3.88 4.24 -19.65
C ALA A 81 -4.64 5.04 -18.57
N ARG A 82 -5.39 4.36 -17.69
CA ARG A 82 -6.15 5.01 -16.60
C ARG A 82 -5.29 5.39 -15.40
N LEU A 83 -4.18 4.69 -15.18
CA LEU A 83 -3.31 4.95 -14.03
C LEU A 83 -2.52 6.27 -14.14
N ASN A 84 -2.42 6.86 -15.34
CA ASN A 84 -1.67 8.09 -15.60
C ASN A 84 -0.29 8.08 -14.92
N LEU A 85 0.50 7.07 -15.27
CA LEU A 85 1.73 6.73 -14.57
C LEU A 85 2.69 7.94 -14.51
N PRO A 86 3.23 8.29 -13.32
CA PRO A 86 4.24 9.32 -13.21
C PRO A 86 5.53 8.93 -13.93
N GLU A 87 6.38 9.90 -14.24
CA GLU A 87 7.75 9.64 -14.67
C GLU A 87 8.56 9.04 -13.51
N ALA A 88 9.47 8.12 -13.84
CA ALA A 88 10.33 7.50 -12.84
C ALA A 88 11.28 8.57 -12.24
N PRO A 89 11.43 8.64 -10.91
CA PRO A 89 12.35 9.58 -10.30
C PRO A 89 13.81 9.19 -10.59
N GLU A 90 14.65 10.18 -10.90
CA GLU A 90 16.10 9.97 -11.09
C GLU A 90 16.82 9.69 -9.76
N ASP A 91 16.32 10.27 -8.66
CA ASP A 91 16.93 10.21 -7.35
C ASP A 91 15.89 10.26 -6.22
N VAL A 92 16.33 9.99 -4.99
CA VAL A 92 15.49 10.07 -3.80
C VAL A 92 15.15 11.54 -3.46
N VAL A 93 13.94 11.77 -2.95
CA VAL A 93 13.50 13.10 -2.53
C VAL A 93 14.33 13.59 -1.35
N GLN A 94 14.71 14.87 -1.38
CA GLN A 94 15.41 15.56 -0.30
C GLN A 94 14.81 16.96 -0.07
N PRO A 95 14.73 17.44 1.18
CA PRO A 95 15.09 16.74 2.43
C PRO A 95 14.04 15.69 2.81
N LEU A 96 14.48 14.64 3.50
CA LEU A 96 13.59 13.63 4.09
C LEU A 96 12.95 14.15 5.38
N ALA A 97 11.66 13.86 5.60
CA ALA A 97 10.97 14.15 6.86
C ALA A 97 11.49 13.32 8.05
N LEU A 98 12.22 12.22 7.78
CA LEU A 98 12.70 11.26 8.77
C LEU A 98 14.21 11.05 8.67
N THR A 99 14.81 10.65 9.79
CA THR A 99 16.14 10.03 9.79
C THR A 99 16.01 8.60 9.29
N CYS A 100 16.66 8.30 8.17
CA CYS A 100 16.54 7.02 7.48
C CYS A 100 17.90 6.33 7.36
N PRO A 101 18.01 5.03 7.71
CA PRO A 101 19.17 4.24 7.31
C PRO A 101 19.25 4.11 5.78
N PRO A 102 20.41 3.69 5.23
CA PRO A 102 20.54 3.42 3.81
C PRO A 102 19.47 2.45 3.31
N TYR A 103 18.86 2.77 2.16
CA TYR A 103 17.77 1.98 1.60
C TYR A 103 18.23 0.61 1.13
N PRO A 104 17.40 -0.44 1.28
CA PRO A 104 17.68 -1.78 0.79
C PRO A 104 17.41 -1.89 -0.72
N LEU A 105 17.89 -0.94 -1.51
CA LEU A 105 17.70 -0.93 -2.96
C LEU A 105 18.77 -1.79 -3.64
N PRO A 106 18.39 -2.58 -4.64
CA PRO A 106 19.34 -3.23 -5.55
C PRO A 106 20.17 -2.20 -6.31
N GLU A 107 21.44 -2.48 -6.56
CA GLU A 107 22.34 -1.54 -7.28
C GLU A 107 21.81 -1.13 -8.66
N ASP A 108 21.03 -2.01 -9.31
CA ASP A 108 20.48 -1.83 -10.64
C ASP A 108 19.10 -1.16 -10.67
N TRP A 109 18.56 -0.69 -9.52
CA TRP A 109 17.17 -0.23 -9.37
C TRP A 109 16.70 0.79 -10.42
N GLN A 110 17.58 1.71 -10.84
CA GLN A 110 17.26 2.76 -11.83
C GLN A 110 16.94 2.19 -13.22
N SER A 111 17.53 1.04 -13.54
CA SER A 111 17.39 0.39 -14.84
C SER A 111 16.31 -0.69 -14.88
N ARG A 112 15.72 -1.01 -13.72
CA ARG A 112 14.72 -2.06 -13.63
C ARG A 112 13.42 -1.65 -14.31
N PRO A 113 12.65 -2.64 -14.83
CA PRO A 113 11.24 -2.44 -15.11
C PRO A 113 10.52 -1.88 -13.88
N ARG A 114 9.34 -1.29 -14.09
CA ARG A 114 8.49 -0.80 -13.00
C ARG A 114 7.37 -1.77 -12.70
N SER A 115 6.96 -1.80 -11.44
CA SER A 115 5.83 -2.57 -10.94
C SER A 115 4.86 -1.68 -10.18
N LEU A 116 3.62 -2.11 -10.13
CA LEU A 116 2.60 -1.62 -9.22
C LEU A 116 2.64 -2.42 -7.92
N TYR A 117 2.63 -1.73 -6.79
CA TYR A 117 2.60 -2.32 -5.46
C TYR A 117 1.31 -1.90 -4.76
N LEU A 118 0.60 -2.87 -4.20
CA LEU A 118 -0.62 -2.67 -3.42
C LEU A 118 -0.38 -3.07 -1.97
N LEU A 119 -0.57 -2.14 -1.04
CA LEU A 119 -0.48 -2.39 0.39
C LEU A 119 -1.89 -2.45 0.99
N TYR A 120 -2.20 -3.56 1.64
CA TYR A 120 -3.44 -3.82 2.37
C TYR A 120 -3.12 -3.79 3.87
N ALA A 121 -3.56 -2.76 4.59
CA ALA A 121 -3.24 -2.55 6.01
C ALA A 121 -4.45 -2.65 6.93
N HIS A 122 -4.15 -2.64 8.24
CA HIS A 122 -5.10 -2.78 9.33
C HIS A 122 -5.89 -4.09 9.28
N LEU A 123 -5.29 -5.14 8.73
CA LEU A 123 -5.95 -6.43 8.64
C LEU A 123 -6.16 -7.02 10.05
N GLN A 124 -7.27 -7.75 10.20
CA GLN A 124 -7.64 -8.36 11.49
C GLN A 124 -6.58 -9.36 11.97
N ASP A 125 -6.14 -10.23 11.06
CA ASP A 125 -5.17 -11.29 11.32
C ASP A 125 -3.96 -11.13 10.41
N VAL A 126 -2.86 -11.79 10.76
CA VAL A 126 -1.69 -11.88 9.88
C VAL A 126 -2.10 -12.58 8.58
N PRO A 127 -1.81 -11.99 7.39
CA PRO A 127 -2.12 -12.61 6.10
C PRO A 127 -1.57 -14.03 6.01
N ALA A 128 -2.43 -15.00 5.70
CA ALA A 128 -2.05 -16.41 5.55
C ALA A 128 -1.43 -16.69 4.17
N VAL A 129 -0.45 -15.88 3.77
CA VAL A 129 0.31 -15.97 2.53
C VAL A 129 1.80 -15.98 2.83
N THR A 130 2.61 -16.47 1.90
CA THR A 130 4.07 -16.56 2.07
C THR A 130 4.76 -15.48 1.23
N PRO A 131 5.78 -14.77 1.77
CA PRO A 131 6.64 -13.90 0.97
C PRO A 131 7.18 -14.60 -0.29
N GLY A 132 7.14 -13.92 -1.43
CA GLY A 132 7.49 -14.48 -2.74
C GLY A 132 6.42 -15.40 -3.36
N GLY A 133 5.37 -15.77 -2.62
CA GLY A 133 4.24 -16.54 -3.13
C GLY A 133 3.37 -15.73 -4.08
N MET A 134 2.54 -16.41 -4.88
CA MET A 134 1.58 -15.78 -5.79
C MET A 134 0.22 -15.60 -5.12
N VAL A 135 -0.45 -14.51 -5.44
CA VAL A 135 -1.87 -14.28 -5.18
C VAL A 135 -2.60 -14.04 -6.49
N GLU A 136 -3.84 -14.52 -6.57
CA GLU A 136 -4.70 -14.31 -7.74
C GLU A 136 -5.66 -13.14 -7.49
N CYS A 137 -6.02 -12.41 -8.56
CA CYS A 137 -7.07 -11.39 -8.51
C CYS A 137 -8.37 -11.99 -7.93
N GLY A 138 -8.95 -11.34 -6.92
CA GLY A 138 -10.15 -11.80 -6.22
C GLY A 138 -9.89 -12.83 -5.12
N GLN A 139 -8.66 -13.34 -4.96
CA GLN A 139 -8.29 -14.23 -3.86
C GLN A 139 -8.50 -13.51 -2.52
N VAL A 140 -9.13 -14.18 -1.55
CA VAL A 140 -9.22 -13.67 -0.18
C VAL A 140 -7.84 -13.70 0.46
N ILE A 141 -7.36 -12.54 0.89
CA ILE A 141 -6.03 -12.33 1.47
C ILE A 141 -6.06 -11.92 2.94
N GLY A 142 -7.26 -11.70 3.49
CA GLY A 142 -7.48 -11.37 4.89
C GLY A 142 -8.90 -10.89 5.15
N ALA A 143 -9.06 -10.20 6.28
CA ALA A 143 -10.31 -9.54 6.65
C ALA A 143 -10.02 -8.15 7.23
N VAL A 144 -10.97 -7.24 7.07
CA VAL A 144 -10.95 -5.89 7.67
C VAL A 144 -10.78 -6.01 9.18
N GLY A 145 -9.82 -5.30 9.74
CA GLY A 145 -9.61 -5.18 11.17
C GLY A 145 -9.30 -3.74 11.56
N ASP A 146 -8.62 -3.60 12.69
CA ASP A 146 -8.21 -2.34 13.30
C ASP A 146 -6.81 -2.43 13.93
N SER A 147 -5.96 -3.34 13.42
CA SER A 147 -4.59 -3.48 13.91
C SER A 147 -3.72 -2.27 13.51
N GLY A 148 -2.67 -1.99 14.28
CA GLY A 148 -1.80 -0.84 14.04
C GLY A 148 -2.44 0.48 14.45
N ASN A 149 -2.35 1.50 13.59
CA ASN A 149 -2.83 2.86 13.83
C ASN A 149 -4.22 3.10 13.24
N ALA A 150 -5.20 2.27 13.59
CA ALA A 150 -6.59 2.41 13.13
C ALA A 150 -7.51 2.84 14.28
N LEU A 151 -8.25 3.94 14.10
CA LEU A 151 -9.20 4.43 15.11
C LEU A 151 -10.55 3.70 15.09
N ALA A 152 -10.85 3.01 13.99
CA ALA A 152 -12.04 2.19 13.79
C ALA A 152 -11.75 1.13 12.70
N PRO A 153 -12.50 0.02 12.63
CA PRO A 153 -12.27 -1.00 11.61
C PRO A 153 -12.38 -0.49 10.17
N HIS A 154 -11.33 -0.65 9.38
CA HIS A 154 -11.31 -0.33 7.95
C HIS A 154 -10.15 -1.03 7.25
N LEU A 155 -10.22 -1.14 5.92
CA LEU A 155 -9.08 -1.47 5.08
C LEU A 155 -8.40 -0.16 4.67
N HIS A 156 -7.12 0.00 4.98
CA HIS A 156 -6.27 1.01 4.36
C HIS A 156 -5.60 0.41 3.12
N LEU A 157 -5.89 0.97 1.95
CA LEU A 157 -5.35 0.51 0.67
C LEU A 157 -4.47 1.58 0.04
N GLU A 158 -3.18 1.30 -0.10
CA GLU A 158 -2.26 2.14 -0.88
C GLU A 158 -1.95 1.49 -2.24
N ALA A 159 -1.75 2.31 -3.27
CA ALA A 159 -1.20 1.91 -4.55
C ALA A 159 0.04 2.75 -4.87
N ARG A 160 1.14 2.10 -5.24
CA ARG A 160 2.42 2.77 -5.53
C ARG A 160 3.11 2.20 -6.75
N ILE A 161 3.79 3.05 -7.52
CA ILE A 161 4.68 2.63 -8.60
C ILE A 161 6.12 2.76 -8.15
N GLY A 162 6.91 1.73 -8.40
CA GLY A 162 8.34 1.74 -8.10
C GLY A 162 9.12 0.74 -8.95
N PRO A 163 10.44 0.60 -8.72
CA PRO A 163 11.25 -0.43 -9.35
C PRO A 163 10.69 -1.83 -9.07
N ALA A 164 10.77 -2.73 -10.05
CA ALA A 164 10.34 -4.11 -9.90
C ALA A 164 11.27 -4.93 -8.98
N ASP A 165 10.72 -6.02 -8.46
CA ASP A 165 11.41 -7.01 -7.64
C ASP A 165 12.03 -6.43 -6.35
N VAL A 166 11.32 -5.50 -5.70
CA VAL A 166 11.70 -4.95 -4.38
C VAL A 166 10.83 -5.59 -3.30
N ASN A 167 11.48 -6.16 -2.29
CA ASN A 167 10.80 -6.79 -1.15
C ASN A 167 10.74 -5.85 0.06
N PHE A 168 9.68 -5.99 0.84
CA PHE A 168 9.45 -5.27 2.10
C PHE A 168 9.17 -6.30 3.20
N PRO A 169 10.21 -6.97 3.76
CA PRO A 169 10.02 -8.05 4.73
C PRO A 169 9.21 -7.63 5.97
N SER A 170 9.43 -6.40 6.45
CA SER A 170 8.67 -5.73 7.50
C SER A 170 8.92 -4.22 7.37
N MET A 171 8.06 -3.39 7.99
CA MET A 171 8.24 -1.93 8.03
C MET A 171 7.87 -1.40 9.41
N ALA A 172 8.77 -0.65 10.04
CA ALA A 172 8.56 0.04 11.30
C ALA A 172 9.56 1.18 11.43
N HIS A 173 9.15 2.33 11.96
CA HIS A 173 10.03 3.48 12.19
C HIS A 173 9.91 4.08 13.59
N TYR A 174 8.69 4.13 14.11
CA TYR A 174 8.36 4.77 15.39
C TYR A 174 8.50 3.87 16.62
N ASP A 175 8.94 2.64 16.44
CA ASP A 175 9.08 1.66 17.51
C ASP A 175 10.55 1.56 17.94
N PRO A 176 10.90 1.68 19.23
CA PRO A 176 12.28 1.51 19.70
C PRO A 176 12.88 0.12 19.40
N SER A 177 12.05 -0.88 19.14
CA SER A 177 12.46 -2.23 18.72
C SER A 177 12.65 -2.36 17.20
N ALA A 178 12.38 -1.31 16.42
CA ALA A 178 12.54 -1.33 14.97
C ALA A 178 14.01 -1.55 14.60
N THR A 179 14.25 -2.52 13.73
CA THR A 179 15.57 -2.76 13.17
C THR A 179 15.92 -1.72 12.10
N ASN A 180 17.21 -1.58 11.78
CA ASN A 180 17.63 -0.71 10.68
C ASN A 180 17.01 -1.13 9.34
N GLU A 181 16.78 -2.43 9.12
CA GLU A 181 16.13 -2.95 7.92
C GLU A 181 14.65 -2.52 7.86
N GLU A 182 13.92 -2.66 8.96
CA GLU A 182 12.52 -2.22 9.07
C GLU A 182 12.38 -0.70 8.86
N MET A 183 13.29 0.09 9.45
CA MET A 183 13.30 1.55 9.29
C MET A 183 13.64 1.96 7.85
N ALA A 184 14.62 1.30 7.24
CA ALA A 184 15.02 1.58 5.87
C ALA A 184 13.91 1.22 4.88
N ALA A 185 13.24 0.08 5.06
CA ALA A 185 12.08 -0.34 4.27
C ALA A 185 10.90 0.62 4.44
N TYR A 186 10.58 1.03 5.67
CA TYR A 186 9.57 2.04 5.95
C TYR A 186 9.89 3.36 5.24
N CYS A 187 11.12 3.86 5.38
CA CYS A 187 11.51 5.10 4.73
C CYS A 187 11.53 4.99 3.20
N LEU A 188 11.95 3.84 2.66
CA LEU A 188 11.93 3.57 1.23
C LEU A 188 10.50 3.63 0.69
N TRP A 189 9.56 2.99 1.37
CA TRP A 189 8.14 3.02 1.00
C TRP A 189 7.56 4.42 1.13
N ARG A 190 7.71 5.06 2.30
CA ARG A 190 6.96 6.27 2.68
C ARG A 190 7.53 7.56 2.12
N VAL A 191 8.82 7.81 2.36
CA VAL A 191 9.42 9.16 2.24
C VAL A 191 10.48 9.27 1.14
N SER A 192 10.97 8.17 0.58
CA SER A 192 12.03 8.22 -0.44
C SER A 192 11.61 8.92 -1.74
N GLY A 193 10.31 8.92 -2.05
CA GLY A 193 9.78 9.35 -3.34
C GLY A 193 9.97 8.34 -4.48
N LEU A 194 10.67 7.22 -4.27
CA LEU A 194 10.86 6.18 -5.28
C LEU A 194 9.62 5.31 -5.50
N PHE A 195 8.84 5.10 -4.42
CA PHE A 195 7.55 4.44 -4.47
C PHE A 195 6.45 5.50 -4.53
N GLN A 196 6.17 5.96 -5.75
CA GLN A 196 5.27 7.08 -6.03
C GLN A 196 3.82 6.65 -5.81
N SER A 197 3.14 7.32 -4.87
CA SER A 197 1.75 7.01 -4.53
C SER A 197 0.77 7.43 -5.62
N MET A 198 -0.29 6.64 -5.78
CA MET A 198 -1.41 6.89 -6.69
C MET A 198 -2.73 6.44 -6.07
N ASP A 199 -3.84 6.91 -6.64
CA ASP A 199 -5.17 6.52 -6.18
C ASP A 199 -5.47 5.06 -6.55
N ALA A 200 -5.53 4.18 -5.55
CA ALA A 200 -5.85 2.77 -5.73
C ALA A 200 -7.23 2.55 -6.39
N MET A 201 -8.17 3.49 -6.23
CA MET A 201 -9.50 3.40 -6.85
C MET A 201 -9.45 3.52 -8.37
N CYS A 202 -8.35 4.01 -8.96
CA CYS A 202 -8.15 4.04 -10.41
C CYS A 202 -8.12 2.66 -11.05
N LEU A 203 -7.64 1.64 -10.31
CA LEU A 203 -7.67 0.25 -10.77
C LEU A 203 -9.09 -0.28 -10.98
N LEU A 204 -10.06 0.33 -10.30
CA LEU A 204 -11.46 -0.08 -10.25
C LEU A 204 -12.39 0.86 -11.04
N ASP A 205 -11.84 1.71 -11.92
CA ASP A 205 -12.58 2.73 -12.67
C ASP A 205 -13.29 3.76 -11.80
N LYS A 206 -12.72 4.04 -10.62
CA LYS A 206 -13.30 4.90 -9.58
C LYS A 206 -12.30 5.93 -9.07
N CYS A 207 -11.32 6.32 -9.90
CA CYS A 207 -10.40 7.40 -9.56
C CYS A 207 -11.18 8.57 -8.95
N SER A 208 -10.68 9.10 -7.83
CA SER A 208 -11.09 10.40 -7.37
C SER A 208 -10.86 11.41 -8.50
N SER A 209 -11.86 12.25 -8.76
CA SER A 209 -11.67 13.40 -9.63
C SER A 209 -10.54 14.25 -9.01
N ALA A 210 -9.50 14.55 -9.79
CA ALA A 210 -8.43 15.43 -9.35
C ALA A 210 -9.02 16.69 -8.69
N PRO A 211 -8.43 17.17 -7.57
CA PRO A 211 -8.89 18.40 -6.93
C PRO A 211 -8.86 19.60 -7.89
#